data_AF-A0A2S9FRL7-F1
#
_entry.id   AF-A0A2S9FRL7-F1
#
_cell.length_a   1.000
_cell.length_b   1.000
_cell.length_c   1.000
_cell.angle_alpha   90.00
_cell.angle_beta   90.00
_cell.angle_gamma   90.00
#
_symmetry.space_group_name_H-M   'P 1'
#
loop_
_entity.id
_entity.type
_entity.pdbx_description
1 polymer ?
#
loop_
_entity_poly.entity_id
_entity_poly.type
_entity_poly.pdbx_seq_one_letter_code
_entity_poly.pdbx_strand_id
1 'polypeptide(L)'
;MSGEQGTLAQQWREARPPVAGVHVDSAAASITAKLCREHAAQHARHEAEVGGYIAAEAAAPVLDAGRAAVRALTGMADAEV
;
A
#
# COMPACT_ATOMS: atom_id res chain seq x y z
N MET A 1 25.44 -12.76 -8.78
CA MET A 1 25.57 -12.73 -7.32
C MET A 1 24.26 -12.23 -6.76
N SER A 2 23.36 -13.14 -6.38
CA SER A 2 22.14 -12.76 -5.66
C SER A 2 22.57 -12.33 -4.26
N GLY A 3 22.61 -11.03 -4.00
CA GLY A 3 22.91 -10.51 -2.66
C GLY A 3 21.95 -11.14 -1.65
N GLU A 4 22.46 -11.50 -0.47
CA GLU A 4 21.63 -12.02 0.61
C GLU A 4 20.44 -11.09 0.82
N GLN A 5 19.24 -11.57 0.50
CA GLN A 5 18.03 -10.86 0.88
C GLN A 5 18.02 -10.85 2.40
N GLY A 6 17.99 -9.65 2.99
CA GLY A 6 17.90 -9.51 4.44
C GLY A 6 16.73 -10.31 5.00
N THR A 7 16.76 -10.63 6.28
CA THR A 7 15.64 -11.31 6.96
C THR A 7 14.32 -10.59 6.70
N LEU A 8 13.20 -11.31 6.78
CA LEU A 8 11.86 -10.71 6.63
C LEU A 8 11.67 -9.48 7.56
N ALA A 9 12.21 -9.55 8.78
CA ALA A 9 12.16 -8.44 9.73
C ALA A 9 12.96 -7.21 9.26
N GLN A 10 14.12 -7.41 8.60
CA GLN A 10 14.89 -6.31 8.01
C GLN A 10 14.11 -5.66 6.86
N GLN A 11 13.64 -6.47 5.90
CA GLN A 11 12.85 -5.97 4.77
C GLN A 11 11.57 -5.23 5.23
N TRP A 12 10.87 -5.78 6.22
CA TRP A 12 9.65 -5.18 6.77
C TRP A 12 9.90 -3.81 7.40
N ARG A 13 11.03 -3.65 8.13
CA ARG A 13 11.43 -2.37 8.72
C ARG A 13 11.88 -1.37 7.66
N GLU A 14 12.66 -1.81 6.68
CA GLU A 14 13.15 -0.97 5.58
C GLU A 14 12.01 -0.37 4.75
N ALA A 15 10.88 -1.08 4.61
CA ALA A 15 9.70 -0.58 3.91
C ALA A 15 8.92 0.50 4.68
N ARG A 16 9.22 0.74 5.96
CA ARG A 16 8.46 1.63 6.86
C ARG A 16 9.30 2.81 7.35
N PRO A 17 8.67 3.92 7.76
CA PRO A 17 9.37 4.99 8.46
C PRO A 17 9.94 4.47 9.80
N PRO A 18 11.07 5.02 10.27
CA PRO A 18 11.54 4.78 11.63
C PRO A 18 10.45 5.16 12.63
N VAL A 19 10.22 4.28 13.61
CA VAL A 19 9.34 4.54 14.74
C VAL A 19 10.06 5.38 15.79
N ALA A 20 9.33 6.25 16.50
CA ALA A 20 9.89 7.08 17.58
C ALA A 20 10.28 6.28 18.84
N GLY A 21 10.07 4.96 18.84
CA GLY A 21 10.32 4.04 19.95
C GLY A 21 10.16 2.59 19.50
N VAL A 22 9.73 1.69 20.38
CA VAL A 22 9.43 0.30 20.01
C VAL A 22 7.92 0.14 19.82
N HIS A 23 7.48 -0.21 18.60
CA HIS A 23 6.06 -0.45 18.31
C HIS A 23 5.70 -1.92 18.50
N VAL A 24 5.00 -2.23 19.60
CA VAL A 24 4.55 -3.60 19.94
C VAL A 24 3.04 -3.78 19.82
N ASP A 25 2.31 -2.76 19.36
CA ASP A 25 0.84 -2.75 19.28
C ASP A 25 0.32 -2.87 17.83
N SER A 26 0.94 -3.76 17.04
CA SER A 26 0.59 -3.94 15.62
C SER A 26 -0.80 -4.55 15.42
N ALA A 27 -1.32 -5.24 16.44
CA ALA A 27 -2.65 -5.85 16.42
C ALA A 27 -3.76 -4.80 16.50
N ALA A 28 -3.58 -3.72 17.28
CA ALA A 28 -4.53 -2.60 17.30
C ALA A 28 -4.31 -1.66 16.10
N ALA A 29 -3.05 -1.31 15.82
CA ALA A 29 -2.70 -0.42 14.71
C ALA A 29 -1.33 -0.76 14.13
N SER A 30 -1.32 -1.31 12.90
CA SER A 30 -0.08 -1.55 12.17
C SER A 30 0.51 -0.28 11.58
N ILE A 31 1.85 -0.26 11.42
CA ILE A 31 2.55 0.85 10.77
C ILE A 31 2.47 0.68 9.24
N THR A 32 2.04 1.74 8.56
CA THR A 32 1.91 1.78 7.10
C THR A 32 3.27 1.91 6.41
N ALA A 33 3.46 1.19 5.29
CA ALA A 33 4.66 1.28 4.46
C ALA A 33 4.81 2.67 3.79
N LYS A 34 6.06 3.06 3.48
CA LYS A 34 6.40 4.34 2.84
C LYS A 34 5.70 4.50 1.49
N LEU A 35 5.79 3.49 0.62
CA LEU A 35 5.16 3.51 -0.71
C LEU A 35 3.64 3.73 -0.65
N CYS A 36 2.93 3.08 0.29
CA CYS A 36 1.49 3.28 0.44
C CYS A 36 1.15 4.74 0.79
N ARG A 37 1.94 5.36 1.66
CA ARG A 37 1.77 6.78 2.03
C ARG A 37 2.10 7.71 0.86
N GLU A 38 3.15 7.39 0.10
CA GLU A 38 3.55 8.16 -1.08
C GLU A 38 2.48 8.12 -2.18
N HIS A 39 1.92 6.95 -2.47
CA HIS A 39 0.83 6.83 -3.44
C HIS A 39 -0.45 7.54 -2.97
N ALA A 40 -0.80 7.45 -1.69
CA ALA A 40 -1.94 8.20 -1.15
C ALA A 40 -1.73 9.72 -1.26
N ALA A 41 -0.53 10.22 -0.94
CA ALA A 41 -0.20 11.63 -1.09
C ALA A 41 -0.17 12.07 -2.57
N GLN A 42 0.30 11.21 -3.47
CA GLN A 42 0.27 11.46 -4.91
C GLN A 42 -1.17 11.58 -5.41
N HIS A 43 -2.05 10.67 -5.01
CA HIS A 43 -3.46 10.72 -5.39
C HIS A 43 -4.14 11.97 -4.86
N ALA A 44 -3.96 12.32 -3.58
CA ALA A 44 -4.53 13.54 -2.99
C ALA A 44 -4.06 14.82 -3.69
N ARG A 45 -2.79 14.88 -4.12
CA ARG A 45 -2.30 15.99 -4.94
C ARG A 45 -2.98 16.02 -6.31
N HIS A 46 -3.10 14.87 -6.96
CA HIS A 46 -3.77 14.77 -8.25
C HIS A 46 -5.24 15.18 -8.18
N GLU A 47 -5.97 14.75 -7.15
CA GLU A 47 -7.35 15.19 -6.88
C GLU A 47 -7.45 16.72 -6.76
N ALA A 48 -6.48 17.37 -6.11
CA ALA A 48 -6.45 18.82 -5.99
C ALA A 48 -6.15 19.53 -7.33
N GLU A 49 -5.44 18.88 -8.25
CA GLU A 49 -5.08 19.42 -9.57
C GLU A 49 -6.24 19.31 -10.58
N VAL A 50 -6.96 18.18 -10.59
CA VAL A 50 -7.93 17.85 -11.65
C VAL A 50 -9.38 17.66 -11.16
N GLY A 51 -9.58 17.72 -9.84
CA GLY A 51 -10.86 17.41 -9.20
C GLY A 51 -11.06 15.91 -8.95
N GLY A 52 -11.84 15.59 -7.93
CA GLY A 52 -12.00 14.20 -7.44
C GLY A 52 -12.56 13.22 -8.48
N TYR A 53 -13.53 13.64 -9.32
CA TYR A 53 -14.12 12.74 -10.32
C TYR A 53 -13.11 12.28 -11.38
N ILE A 54 -12.32 13.22 -11.92
CA ILE A 54 -11.31 12.90 -12.94
C ILE A 54 -10.16 12.09 -12.33
N ALA A 55 -9.73 12.45 -11.13
CA ALA A 55 -8.70 11.69 -10.42
C ALA A 55 -9.15 10.26 -10.07
N ALA A 56 -10.43 10.06 -9.74
CA ALA A 56 -11.00 8.74 -9.49
C ALA A 56 -11.05 7.88 -10.76
N GLU A 57 -11.46 8.43 -11.90
CA GLU A 57 -11.41 7.74 -13.20
C GLU A 57 -9.98 7.33 -13.56
N ALA A 58 -9.01 8.23 -13.38
CA ALA A 58 -7.59 7.94 -13.60
C ALA A 58 -7.04 6.85 -12.68
N ALA A 59 -7.58 6.72 -11.46
CA ALA A 59 -7.18 5.70 -10.49
C ALA A 59 -7.83 4.32 -10.74
N ALA A 60 -8.85 4.21 -11.59
CA ALA A 60 -9.58 2.96 -11.79
C ALA A 60 -8.68 1.75 -12.13
N PRO A 61 -7.72 1.83 -13.06
CA PRO A 61 -6.88 0.67 -13.41
C PRO A 61 -6.01 0.18 -12.25
N VAL A 62 -5.48 1.08 -11.42
CA VAL A 62 -4.64 0.69 -10.27
C VAL A 62 -5.48 0.14 -9.12
N LEU A 63 -6.72 0.61 -8.96
CA LEU A 63 -7.67 0.04 -8.00
C LEU A 63 -8.13 -1.36 -8.42
N ASP A 64 -8.36 -1.59 -9.71
CA ASP A 64 -8.66 -2.93 -10.25
C ASP A 64 -7.50 -3.90 -10.05
N ALA A 65 -6.27 -3.47 -10.34
CA ALA A 65 -5.08 -4.26 -10.09
C ALA A 65 -4.91 -4.57 -8.58
N GLY A 66 -5.19 -3.60 -7.71
CA GLY A 66 -5.16 -3.78 -6.26
C GLY A 66 -6.19 -4.82 -5.78
N ARG A 67 -7.44 -4.74 -6.28
CA ARG A 67 -8.47 -5.75 -5.99
C ARG A 67 -8.04 -7.15 -6.46
N ALA A 68 -7.49 -7.26 -7.66
CA ALA A 68 -6.98 -8.53 -8.19
C ALA A 68 -5.85 -9.12 -7.31
N ALA A 69 -4.94 -8.27 -6.83
CA ALA A 69 -3.87 -8.70 -5.93
C ALA A 69 -4.41 -9.20 -4.57
N VAL A 70 -5.41 -8.53 -3.99
CA VAL A 70 -6.05 -8.98 -2.75
C VAL A 70 -6.75 -10.32 -2.92
N ARG A 71 -7.45 -10.53 -4.05
CA ARG A 71 -8.08 -11.82 -4.37
C ARG A 71 -7.03 -12.93 -4.47
N ALA A 72 -5.94 -12.69 -5.19
CA ALA A 72 -4.85 -13.65 -5.29
C ALA A 72 -4.21 -13.96 -3.92
N LEU A 73 -4.04 -12.95 -3.07
CA LEU A 73 -3.47 -13.11 -1.73
C LEU A 73 -4.38 -13.92 -0.78
N THR A 74 -5.69 -13.75 -0.90
CA THR A 74 -6.68 -14.34 0.01
C THR A 74 -7.29 -15.65 -0.51
N GLY A 75 -7.08 -15.97 -1.79
CA GLY A 75 -7.75 -17.08 -2.47
C GLY A 75 -9.23 -16.84 -2.75
N MET A 76 -9.72 -15.61 -2.60
CA MET A 76 -11.11 -15.26 -2.87
C MET A 76 -11.38 -15.15 -4.36
N ALA A 77 -12.56 -15.62 -4.79
CA ALA A 77 -13.07 -15.37 -6.12
C ALA A 77 -13.43 -13.88 -6.31
N ASP A 78 -13.64 -13.47 -7.56
CA ASP A 78 -14.16 -12.13 -7.80
C ASP A 78 -15.59 -11.98 -7.26
N ALA A 79 -15.92 -10.77 -6.83
CA ALA A 79 -17.28 -10.48 -6.41
C ALA A 79 -18.16 -10.31 -7.66
N GLU A 80 -19.28 -11.02 -7.71
CA GLU A 80 -20.36 -10.67 -8.64
C GLU A 80 -21.06 -9.44 -8.04
N VAL A 81 -20.87 -8.27 -8.66
CA VAL A 81 -21.47 -7.00 -8.23
C VAL A 81 -22.34 -6.45 -9.35
#